data_AF-A0A3D4NRV5-F1
#
_entry.id   AF-A0A3D4NRV5-F1
#
_cell.length_a   1.000
_cell.length_b   1.000
_cell.length_c   1.000
_cell.angle_alpha   90.00
_cell.angle_beta   90.00
_cell.angle_gamma   90.00
#
_symmetry.space_group_name_H-M   'P 1'
#
loop_
_entity.id
_entity.type
_entity.pdbx_description
1 polymer ?
#
loop_
_entity_poly.entity_id
_entity_poly.type
_entity_poly.pdbx_seq_one_letter_code
_entity_poly.pdbx_strand_id
1 'polypeptide(L)'
;EMNMSAPLVGTGAVSPVEILRLKRSAVEIRGSLNATTLAIPRAESAINEIKSKIDESEQSFRSDAAKELNEKRTDLSKITASSIAIDDRVTRTTVVSPVHGIIKMLKVNTIGGVVQPGSDMV
;
A
#
# COMPACT_ATOMS: atom_id res chain seq x y z
N GLU A 1 31.29 47.50 1.73
CA GLU A 1 32.53 47.87 2.45
C GLU A 1 33.76 47.94 1.54
N MET A 2 34.15 46.87 0.86
CA MET A 2 35.33 46.81 -0.02
C MET A 2 35.44 47.97 -1.05
N ASN A 3 34.33 48.31 -1.72
CA ASN A 3 34.31 49.37 -2.75
C ASN A 3 34.47 50.79 -2.18
N MET A 4 34.17 51.00 -0.89
CA MET A 4 34.34 52.29 -0.23
C MET A 4 35.74 52.44 0.39
N SER A 5 36.34 51.35 0.87
CA SER A 5 37.66 51.38 1.51
C SER A 5 38.83 51.34 0.51
N ALA A 6 38.64 50.77 -0.68
CA ALA A 6 39.69 50.68 -1.72
C ALA A 6 40.30 52.04 -2.14
N PRO A 7 39.53 53.11 -2.41
CA PRO A 7 40.10 54.42 -2.73
C PRO A 7 40.74 55.15 -1.55
N LEU A 8 40.34 54.83 -0.30
CA LEU A 8 40.82 55.49 0.93
C LEU A 8 42.24 55.08 1.36
N VAL A 9 42.79 54.01 0.76
CA VAL A 9 44.18 53.60 0.95
C VAL A 9 45.14 54.47 0.13
N GLY A 10 44.71 54.93 -1.06
CA GLY A 10 45.49 55.87 -1.86
C GLY A 10 45.66 57.24 -1.21
N THR A 11 44.74 57.62 -0.31
CA THR A 11 44.78 58.86 0.48
C THR A 11 45.40 58.68 1.87
N GLY A 12 45.90 57.48 2.22
CA GLY A 12 46.58 57.20 3.50
C GLY A 12 45.69 57.09 4.74
N ALA A 13 44.36 57.12 4.59
CA ALA A 13 43.42 57.14 5.71
C ALA A 13 43.13 55.75 6.31
N VAL A 14 43.49 54.67 5.60
CA VAL A 14 43.27 53.28 6.00
C VAL A 14 44.52 52.44 5.74
N SER A 15 44.85 51.54 6.68
CA SER A 15 46.01 50.65 6.58
C SER A 15 45.82 49.58 5.47
N PRO A 16 46.82 49.33 4.60
CA PRO A 16 46.80 48.25 3.61
C PRO A 16 46.53 46.86 4.20
N VAL A 17 46.90 46.63 5.46
CA VAL A 17 46.69 45.35 6.17
C VAL A 17 45.20 45.07 6.38
N GLU A 18 44.40 46.12 6.63
CA GLU A 18 42.96 45.98 6.87
C GLU A 18 42.23 45.59 5.58
N ILE A 19 42.65 46.12 4.43
CA ILE A 19 42.13 45.68 3.13
C ILE A 19 42.47 44.21 2.85
N LEU A 20 43.69 43.77 3.18
CA LEU A 20 44.09 42.37 3.01
C LEU A 20 43.27 41.43 3.91
N ARG A 21 42.97 41.85 5.14
CA ARG A 21 42.10 41.12 6.07
C ARG A 21 40.67 41.00 5.52
N LEU A 22 40.09 42.11 5.06
CA LEU A 22 38.77 42.13 4.44
C LEU A 22 38.71 41.27 3.17
N LYS A 23 39.75 41.32 2.32
CA LYS A 23 39.86 40.47 1.12
C LYS A 23 39.87 38.99 1.47
N ARG A 24 40.65 38.60 2.48
CA ARG A 24 40.73 37.20 2.96
C ARG A 24 39.37 36.74 3.48
N SER A 25 38.74 37.53 4.34
CA SER A 25 37.41 37.22 4.88
C SER A 25 36.35 37.09 3.78
N ALA A 26 36.39 37.96 2.77
CA ALA A 26 35.49 37.86 1.61
C ALA A 26 35.70 36.56 0.81
N VAL A 27 36.95 36.10 0.66
CA VAL A 27 37.26 34.83 -0.02
C VAL A 27 36.79 33.63 0.81
N GLU A 28 37.01 33.65 2.12
CA GLU A 28 36.52 32.61 3.04
C GLU A 28 35.00 32.50 3.00
N ILE A 29 34.27 33.62 3.15
CA ILE A 29 32.81 33.66 3.09
C ILE A 29 32.31 33.14 1.73
N ARG A 30 32.96 33.51 0.64
CA ARG A 30 32.59 33.05 -0.70
C ARG A 30 32.83 31.55 -0.87
N GLY A 31 33.90 31.03 -0.28
CA GLY A 31 34.18 29.59 -0.22
C GLY A 31 33.10 28.83 0.54
N SER A 32 32.73 29.30 1.73
CA SER A 32 31.64 28.72 2.52
C SER A 32 30.30 28.79 1.79
N LEU A 33 29.99 29.92 1.15
CA LEU A 33 28.77 30.09 0.37
C LEU A 33 28.69 29.08 -0.77
N ASN A 34 29.78 28.87 -1.51
CA ASN A 34 29.83 27.89 -2.59
C ASN A 34 29.63 26.46 -2.05
N ALA A 35 30.26 26.13 -0.91
CA ALA A 35 30.09 24.83 -0.28
C ALA A 35 28.64 24.58 0.15
N THR A 36 27.99 25.57 0.78
CA THR A 36 26.57 25.48 1.16
C THR A 36 25.67 25.40 -0.07
N THR A 37 25.97 26.17 -1.12
CA THR A 37 25.22 26.14 -2.39
C THR A 37 25.27 24.77 -3.03
N LEU A 38 26.41 24.07 -2.96
CA LEU A 38 26.57 22.68 -3.43
C LEU A 38 25.87 21.65 -2.52
N ALA A 39 25.61 21.99 -1.25
CA ALA A 39 24.90 21.12 -0.31
C ALA A 39 23.38 21.14 -0.55
N ILE A 40 22.82 22.27 -1.02
CA ILE A 40 21.39 22.41 -1.33
C ILE A 40 20.89 21.33 -2.31
N PRO A 41 21.47 21.16 -3.52
CA PRO A 41 20.96 20.17 -4.49
C PRO A 41 21.14 18.73 -4.00
N ARG A 42 22.16 18.46 -3.16
CA ARG A 42 22.30 17.16 -2.49
C ARG A 42 21.17 16.90 -1.52
N ALA A 43 20.83 17.89 -0.69
CA ALA A 43 19.72 17.77 0.25
C ALA A 43 18.37 17.63 -0.47
N GLU A 44 18.15 18.39 -1.55
CA GLU A 44 16.95 18.26 -2.40
C GLU A 44 16.84 16.87 -3.04
N SER A 45 17.95 16.32 -3.53
CA SER A 45 17.99 14.96 -4.09
C SER A 45 17.64 13.92 -3.04
N ALA A 46 18.19 14.04 -1.81
CA ALA A 46 17.86 13.16 -0.71
C ALA A 46 16.36 13.26 -0.30
N ILE A 47 15.79 14.47 -0.31
CA ILE A 47 14.35 14.66 -0.07
C ILE A 47 13.52 13.96 -1.14
N ASN A 48 13.89 14.07 -2.41
CA ASN A 48 13.17 13.42 -3.51
C ASN A 48 13.28 11.89 -3.46
N GLU A 49 14.44 11.37 -3.08
CA GLU A 49 14.64 9.92 -2.85
C GLU A 49 13.73 9.41 -1.72
N ILE A 50 13.68 10.11 -0.60
CA ILE A 50 12.81 9.76 0.53
C ILE A 50 11.33 9.82 0.12
N LYS A 51 10.91 10.84 -0.62
CA LYS A 51 9.53 10.93 -1.15
C LYS A 51 9.20 9.74 -2.05
N SER A 52 10.11 9.40 -2.97
CA SER A 52 9.95 8.24 -3.84
C SER A 52 9.84 6.93 -3.04
N LYS A 53 10.60 6.81 -1.94
CA LYS A 53 10.53 5.64 -1.05
C LYS A 53 9.20 5.54 -0.30
N ILE A 54 8.63 6.67 0.11
CA ILE A 54 7.30 6.72 0.73
C ILE A 54 6.24 6.26 -0.28
N ASP A 55 6.29 6.79 -1.49
CA ASP A 55 5.34 6.44 -2.56
C ASP A 55 5.44 4.95 -2.94
N GLU A 56 6.66 4.41 -3.02
CA GLU A 56 6.90 2.98 -3.27
C GLU A 56 6.32 2.11 -2.14
N SER A 57 6.52 2.52 -0.89
CA SER A 57 5.97 1.81 0.27
C SER A 57 4.44 1.81 0.28
N GLU A 58 3.80 2.94 -0.05
CA GLU A 58 2.35 3.03 -0.12
C GLU A 58 1.80 2.15 -1.26
N GLN A 59 2.46 2.17 -2.43
CA GLN A 59 2.07 1.34 -3.56
C GLN A 59 2.22 -0.15 -3.27
N SER A 60 3.32 -0.56 -2.63
CA SER A 60 3.52 -1.96 -2.19
C SER A 60 2.40 -2.38 -1.24
N PHE A 61 2.11 -1.57 -0.22
CA PHE A 61 1.04 -1.86 0.73
C PHE A 61 -0.32 -2.01 0.05
N ARG A 62 -0.66 -1.11 -0.87
CA ARG A 62 -1.92 -1.18 -1.64
C ARG A 62 -1.97 -2.44 -2.51
N SER A 63 -0.87 -2.80 -3.14
CA SER A 63 -0.76 -4.02 -3.96
C SER A 63 -0.96 -5.28 -3.11
N ASP A 64 -0.29 -5.37 -1.96
CA ASP A 64 -0.39 -6.49 -1.05
C ASP A 64 -1.80 -6.63 -0.48
N ALA A 65 -2.41 -5.52 -0.04
CA ALA A 65 -3.79 -5.49 0.43
C ALA A 65 -4.79 -5.92 -0.67
N ALA A 66 -4.59 -5.48 -1.91
CA ALA A 66 -5.43 -5.89 -3.03
C ALA A 66 -5.28 -7.39 -3.36
N LYS A 67 -4.07 -7.93 -3.22
CA LYS A 67 -3.81 -9.37 -3.39
C LYS A 67 -4.52 -10.17 -2.30
N GLU A 68 -4.34 -9.80 -1.04
CA GLU A 68 -5.00 -10.48 0.09
C GLU A 68 -6.53 -10.41 -0.03
N LEU A 69 -7.08 -9.27 -0.42
CA LEU A 69 -8.52 -9.12 -0.66
C LEU A 69 -9.03 -10.09 -1.73
N ASN A 70 -8.30 -10.27 -2.83
CA ASN A 70 -8.68 -11.20 -3.90
C ASN A 70 -8.59 -12.66 -3.46
N GLU A 71 -7.57 -13.02 -2.67
CA GLU A 71 -7.45 -14.36 -2.08
C GLU A 71 -8.65 -14.66 -1.16
N LYS A 72 -8.95 -13.75 -0.23
CA LYS A 72 -10.10 -13.91 0.69
C LYS A 72 -11.44 -13.93 -0.02
N ARG A 73 -11.62 -13.13 -1.07
CA ARG A 73 -12.83 -13.17 -1.91
C ARG A 73 -12.99 -14.52 -2.60
N THR A 74 -11.90 -15.07 -3.13
CA THR A 74 -11.92 -16.38 -3.78
C THR A 74 -12.28 -17.48 -2.78
N ASP A 75 -11.71 -17.43 -1.58
CA ASP A 75 -12.03 -18.40 -0.53
C ASP A 75 -13.48 -18.27 -0.05
N LEU A 76 -13.99 -17.04 0.09
CA LEU A 76 -15.39 -16.79 0.41
C LEU A 76 -16.30 -17.40 -0.66
N SER A 77 -16.02 -17.17 -1.95
CA SER A 77 -16.82 -17.75 -3.05
C SER A 77 -16.81 -19.28 -3.02
N LYS A 78 -15.68 -19.93 -2.70
CA LYS A 78 -15.61 -21.39 -2.54
C LYS A 78 -16.48 -21.88 -1.38
N ILE A 79 -16.40 -21.21 -0.23
CA ILE A 79 -17.19 -21.56 0.96
C ILE A 79 -18.68 -21.36 0.70
N THR A 80 -19.07 -20.25 0.07
CA THR A 80 -20.47 -19.98 -0.29
C THR A 80 -21.02 -21.05 -1.24
N ALA A 81 -20.26 -21.43 -2.27
CA ALA A 81 -20.68 -22.50 -3.19
C ALA A 81 -20.84 -23.84 -2.48
N SER A 82 -19.91 -24.19 -1.58
CA SER A 82 -20.00 -25.39 -0.75
C SER A 82 -21.22 -25.36 0.17
N SER A 83 -21.51 -24.21 0.80
CA SER A 83 -22.67 -24.03 1.67
C SER A 83 -23.98 -24.25 0.92
N ILE A 84 -24.11 -23.73 -0.31
CA ILE A 84 -25.31 -23.96 -1.14
C ILE A 84 -25.45 -25.45 -1.49
N ALA A 85 -24.34 -26.12 -1.83
CA ALA A 85 -24.37 -27.54 -2.13
C ALA A 85 -24.74 -28.41 -0.89
N ILE A 86 -24.29 -28.01 0.30
CA ILE A 86 -24.67 -28.67 1.56
C ILE A 86 -26.14 -28.43 1.87
N ASP A 87 -26.64 -27.20 1.66
CA ASP A 87 -28.05 -26.87 1.88
C ASP A 87 -28.97 -27.68 0.95
N ASP A 88 -28.63 -27.80 -0.35
CA ASP A 88 -29.36 -28.68 -1.29
C ASP A 88 -29.33 -30.16 -0.86
N ARG A 89 -28.22 -30.63 -0.30
CA ARG A 89 -28.15 -31.99 0.23
C ARG A 89 -29.06 -32.18 1.45
N VAL A 90 -29.17 -31.19 2.33
CA VAL A 90 -30.06 -31.22 3.50
C VAL A 90 -31.51 -31.16 3.07
N THR A 91 -31.90 -30.29 2.14
CA THR A 91 -33.30 -30.22 1.66
C THR A 91 -33.73 -31.54 1.02
N ARG A 92 -32.85 -32.21 0.26
CA ARG A 92 -33.10 -33.55 -0.31
C ARG A 92 -33.24 -34.68 0.71
N THR A 93 -32.86 -34.48 1.97
CA THR A 93 -33.17 -35.46 3.04
C THR A 93 -34.64 -35.47 3.42
N THR A 94 -35.38 -34.37 3.14
CA THR A 94 -36.81 -34.26 3.43
C THR A 94 -37.60 -34.45 2.14
N VAL A 95 -38.19 -35.62 1.96
CA VAL A 95 -39.03 -35.93 0.79
C VAL A 95 -40.44 -35.37 1.02
N VAL A 96 -40.85 -34.41 0.20
CA VAL A 96 -42.20 -33.82 0.21
C VAL A 96 -43.01 -34.27 -1.00
N SER A 97 -44.33 -34.39 -0.84
CA SER A 97 -45.22 -34.75 -1.95
C SER A 97 -45.32 -33.60 -2.96
N PRO A 98 -45.07 -33.83 -4.26
CA PRO A 98 -45.19 -32.79 -5.29
C PRO A 98 -46.65 -32.39 -5.58
N VAL A 99 -47.61 -33.21 -5.17
CA VAL A 99 -49.05 -33.00 -5.40
C VAL A 99 -49.87 -33.30 -4.14
N HIS A 100 -51.03 -32.66 -4.01
CA HIS A 100 -52.02 -33.07 -3.02
C HIS A 100 -52.73 -34.34 -3.50
N GLY A 101 -52.62 -35.42 -2.74
CA GLY A 101 -53.17 -36.73 -3.10
C GLY A 101 -53.09 -37.73 -1.96
N ILE A 102 -53.60 -38.94 -2.20
CA ILE A 102 -53.60 -40.04 -1.22
C ILE A 102 -52.52 -41.03 -1.62
N ILE A 103 -51.62 -41.39 -0.69
CA ILE A 103 -50.54 -42.36 -0.93
C ILE A 103 -51.17 -43.76 -1.05
N LYS A 104 -51.06 -44.41 -2.21
CA LYS A 104 -51.64 -45.75 -2.47
C LYS A 104 -50.72 -46.90 -2.05
N MET A 105 -49.40 -46.73 -2.16
CA MET A 105 -48.42 -47.75 -1.85
C MET A 105 -47.20 -47.06 -1.24
N LEU A 106 -46.60 -47.68 -0.23
CA LEU A 106 -45.40 -47.19 0.45
C LEU A 106 -44.43 -48.36 0.52
N LYS A 107 -43.36 -48.33 -0.29
CA LYS A 107 -42.41 -49.44 -0.43
C LYS A 107 -41.38 -49.52 0.71
N VAL A 108 -41.29 -48.49 1.56
CA VAL A 108 -40.27 -48.38 2.62
C VAL A 108 -40.91 -47.84 3.90
N ASN A 109 -40.87 -48.59 5.01
CA ASN A 109 -41.53 -48.25 6.28
C ASN A 109 -40.60 -48.33 7.50
N THR A 110 -39.28 -48.18 7.33
CA THR A 110 -38.29 -48.39 8.39
C THR A 110 -37.65 -47.08 8.86
N ILE A 111 -37.70 -46.82 10.17
CA ILE A 111 -36.99 -45.72 10.82
C ILE A 111 -35.50 -46.11 10.92
N GLY A 112 -34.62 -45.40 10.20
CA GLY A 112 -33.16 -45.59 10.26
C GLY A 112 -32.53 -46.50 9.19
N GLY A 113 -33.28 -46.93 8.16
CA GLY A 113 -32.73 -47.68 7.03
C GLY A 113 -32.00 -46.79 6.01
N VAL A 114 -30.88 -47.26 5.45
CA VAL A 114 -30.14 -46.54 4.40
C VAL A 114 -30.79 -46.80 3.03
N VAL A 115 -31.27 -45.75 2.37
CA VAL A 115 -31.82 -45.82 0.99
C VAL A 115 -30.76 -45.37 -0.03
N GLN A 116 -30.61 -46.14 -1.11
CA GLN A 116 -29.69 -45.86 -2.21
C GLN A 116 -30.27 -44.79 -3.16
N PRO A 117 -29.46 -43.84 -3.68
CA PRO A 117 -29.92 -42.84 -4.63
C PRO A 117 -30.57 -43.49 -5.86
N GLY A 118 -31.81 -43.13 -6.18
CA GLY A 118 -32.58 -43.67 -7.31
C GLY A 118 -33.52 -44.84 -6.98
N SER A 119 -33.63 -45.24 -5.70
CA SER A 119 -34.62 -46.22 -5.26
C SER A 119 -36.02 -45.59 -5.23
N ASP A 120 -37.00 -46.27 -5.81
CA ASP A 120 -38.39 -45.81 -5.87
C ASP A 120 -39.04 -45.92 -4.48
N MET A 121 -39.30 -44.77 -3.84
CA MET A 121 -39.77 -44.70 -2.44
C MET A 121 -41.31 -44.78 -2.31
N VAL A 122 -42.04 -44.80 -3.42
CA VAL A 122 -43.52 -44.85 -3.51
C VAL A 122 -44.00 -45.99 -4.39
#